data_AF-A0A3M1JX60-F1
#
_entry.id   AF-A0A3M1JX60-F1
#
_cell.length_a   1.000
_cell.length_b   1.000
_cell.length_c   1.000
_cell.angle_alpha   90.00
_cell.angle_beta   90.00
_cell.angle_gamma   90.00
#
_symmetry.space_group_name_H-M   'P 1'
#
loop_
_entity.id
_entity.type
_entity.pdbx_description
1 polymer ?
#
loop_
_entity_poly.entity_id
_entity_poly.type
_entity_poly.pdbx_seq_one_letter_code
_entity_poly.pdbx_strand_id
1 'polypeptide(L)'
;MVRLLLVVLFLSCGWAQSKTEAPPEENPCQTPLIMRASRQGLRSIPIRKLPQFWYQVWQCRKSGVGAAAFRKLDRRQLESDYTESHQFHGWTSTWSYCITSVLFFFYLEKFT
;
A
#
# COMPACT_ATOMS: atom_id res chain seq x y z
N MET A 1 -0.63 17.11 -35.21
CA MET A 1 -0.60 18.20 -34.20
C MET A 1 -1.83 18.18 -33.29
N VAL A 2 -3.07 18.09 -33.80
CA VAL A 2 -4.32 18.03 -33.00
C VAL A 2 -4.36 16.90 -31.95
N ARG A 3 -3.83 15.71 -32.29
CA ARG A 3 -3.78 14.56 -31.35
C ARG A 3 -2.84 14.76 -30.16
N LEU A 4 -1.78 15.57 -30.30
CA LEU A 4 -0.84 15.85 -29.21
C LEU A 4 -1.45 16.87 -28.23
N LEU A 5 -2.21 17.85 -28.74
CA LEU A 5 -2.94 18.85 -27.95
C LEU A 5 -4.01 18.21 -27.04
N LEU A 6 -4.72 17.19 -27.54
CA LEU A 6 -5.73 16.47 -26.76
C LEU A 6 -5.13 15.68 -25.58
N VAL A 7 -3.92 15.13 -25.75
CA VAL A 7 -3.22 14.39 -24.70
C VAL A 7 -2.71 15.33 -23.60
N VAL A 8 -2.24 16.53 -23.96
CA VAL A 8 -1.81 17.55 -22.98
C VAL A 8 -2.98 18.08 -22.15
N LEU A 9 -4.16 18.26 -22.76
CA LEU A 9 -5.39 18.70 -22.07
C LEU A 9 -5.89 17.69 -21.02
N PHE A 10 -5.77 16.38 -21.30
CA PHE A 10 -6.13 15.33 -20.35
C PHE A 10 -5.18 15.26 -19.14
N LEU A 11 -3.89 15.59 -19.31
CA LEU A 11 -2.90 15.61 -18.24
C LEU A 11 -3.07 16.78 -17.26
N SER A 12 -3.58 17.93 -17.72
CA SER A 12 -3.79 19.11 -16.87
C SER A 12 -5.01 19.02 -15.94
N CYS A 13 -6.01 18.20 -16.25
CA CYS A 13 -7.19 18.03 -15.40
C CYS A 13 -6.96 17.13 -14.17
N GLY A 14 -5.79 16.49 -14.04
CA GLY A 14 -5.46 15.61 -12.92
C GLY A 14 -5.06 16.29 -11.60
N TRP A 15 -4.93 17.62 -11.59
CA TRP A 15 -4.37 18.40 -10.47
C TRP A 15 -5.36 19.45 -9.94
N ALA A 16 -6.59 19.05 -9.65
CA ALA A 16 -7.52 19.93 -8.94
C ALA A 16 -8.30 19.14 -7.90
N GLN A 17 -7.70 18.97 -6.71
CA GLN A 17 -8.38 18.91 -5.40
C GLN A 17 -7.35 18.63 -4.29
N SER A 18 -6.75 19.68 -3.75
CA SER A 18 -6.17 19.67 -2.41
C SER A 18 -7.04 20.52 -1.50
N LYS A 19 -7.96 19.89 -0.77
CA LYS A 19 -8.50 20.46 0.46
C LYS A 19 -7.94 19.64 1.62
N THR A 20 -6.86 20.16 2.20
CA THR A 20 -6.31 19.75 3.49
C THR A 20 -6.93 20.67 4.52
N GLU A 21 -7.99 20.23 5.17
CA GLU A 21 -8.44 20.83 6.42
C GLU A 21 -8.91 19.67 7.31
N ALA A 22 -8.12 19.36 8.33
CA ALA A 22 -8.59 18.65 9.51
C ALA A 22 -7.93 19.33 10.73
N PRO A 23 -8.73 19.74 11.74
CA PRO A 23 -8.34 20.57 12.88
C PRO A 23 -7.37 19.85 13.84
N PRO A 24 -6.77 20.55 14.81
CA PRO A 24 -5.78 19.96 15.70
C PRO A 24 -6.50 19.03 16.69
N GLU A 25 -6.43 17.72 16.49
CA GLU A 25 -6.84 16.76 17.51
C GLU A 25 -5.68 16.45 18.46
N GLU A 26 -5.96 16.62 19.76
CA GLU A 26 -5.11 16.39 20.94
C GLU A 26 -4.44 15.00 21.03
N ASN A 27 -4.67 14.09 20.07
CA ASN A 27 -4.03 12.78 20.02
C ASN A 27 -3.47 12.46 18.62
N PRO A 28 -2.15 12.27 18.45
CA PRO A 28 -1.52 11.98 17.15
C PRO A 28 -1.97 10.64 16.53
N CYS A 29 -2.68 9.81 17.31
CA CYS A 29 -3.18 8.51 16.93
C CYS A 29 -4.61 8.49 16.36
N GLN A 30 -5.37 9.58 16.45
CA GLN A 30 -6.77 9.64 16.01
C GLN A 30 -6.97 10.31 14.64
N THR A 31 -5.92 10.37 13.83
CA THR A 31 -6.04 10.95 12.48
C THR A 31 -7.01 10.17 11.59
N PRO A 32 -7.71 10.86 10.66
CA PRO A 32 -8.73 10.25 9.81
C PRO A 32 -8.18 9.11 8.93
N LEU A 33 -6.88 9.14 8.61
CA LEU A 33 -6.22 8.05 7.87
C LEU A 33 -6.05 6.79 8.72
N ILE A 34 -5.63 6.94 9.98
CA ILE A 34 -5.48 5.82 10.93
C ILE A 34 -6.84 5.21 11.26
N MET A 35 -7.86 6.05 11.48
CA MET A 35 -9.24 5.58 11.72
C MET A 35 -9.81 4.83 10.51
N ARG A 36 -9.55 5.31 9.29
CA ARG A 36 -9.96 4.61 8.06
C ARG A 36 -9.26 3.27 7.92
N ALA A 37 -7.94 3.20 8.14
CA ALA A 37 -7.19 1.95 8.15
C ALA A 37 -7.73 0.96 9.20
N SER A 38 -8.13 1.45 10.38
CA SER A 38 -8.67 0.61 11.46
C SER A 38 -10.04 0.02 11.14
N ARG A 39 -10.85 0.68 10.32
CA ARG A 39 -12.20 0.22 9.97
C ARG A 39 -12.23 -0.61 8.69
N GLN A 40 -11.46 -0.20 7.67
CA GLN A 40 -11.54 -0.73 6.31
C GLN A 40 -10.25 -1.44 5.86
N GLY A 41 -9.25 -1.56 6.72
CA GLY A 41 -7.93 -2.12 6.39
C GLY A 41 -7.04 -1.13 5.63
N LEU A 42 -5.74 -1.45 5.53
CA LEU A 42 -4.75 -0.56 4.88
C LEU A 42 -5.04 -0.33 3.39
N ARG A 43 -5.70 -1.29 2.70
CA ARG A 43 -6.08 -1.20 1.29
C ARG A 43 -7.06 -0.06 0.98
N SER A 44 -7.77 0.46 1.98
CA SER A 44 -8.69 1.60 1.83
C SER A 44 -7.98 2.95 1.65
N ILE A 45 -6.67 3.01 1.90
CA ILE A 45 -5.89 4.25 1.79
C ILE A 45 -5.40 4.39 0.34
N PRO A 46 -5.66 5.54 -0.32
CA PRO A 46 -5.14 5.78 -1.66
C PRO A 46 -3.60 5.86 -1.63
N ILE A 47 -2.95 5.33 -2.66
CA ILE A 47 -1.47 5.21 -2.76
C ILE A 47 -0.76 6.53 -2.48
N ARG A 48 -1.32 7.63 -2.97
CA ARG A 48 -0.78 8.99 -2.79
C ARG A 48 -0.70 9.43 -1.32
N LYS A 49 -1.53 8.86 -0.44
CA LYS A 49 -1.60 9.20 0.98
C LYS A 49 -0.87 8.19 1.88
N LEU A 50 -0.28 7.13 1.33
CA LEU A 50 0.53 6.19 2.11
C LEU A 50 1.70 6.88 2.83
N PRO A 51 2.50 7.76 2.20
CA PRO A 51 3.63 8.40 2.90
C PRO A 51 3.18 9.18 4.14
N GLN A 52 2.08 9.91 4.00
CA GLN A 52 1.48 10.68 5.11
C GLN A 52 0.93 9.77 6.21
N PHE A 53 0.30 8.64 5.84
CA PHE A 53 -0.13 7.63 6.79
C PHE A 53 1.04 7.05 7.58
N TRP A 54 2.13 6.65 6.92
CA TRP A 54 3.33 6.12 7.60
C TRP A 54 3.95 7.12 8.56
N TYR A 55 4.00 8.41 8.17
CA TYR A 55 4.47 9.47 9.05
C TYR A 55 3.60 9.63 10.30
N GLN A 56 2.28 9.62 10.15
CA GLN A 56 1.33 9.70 11.28
C GLN A 56 1.43 8.47 12.20
N VAL A 57 1.58 7.27 11.62
CA VAL A 57 1.81 6.03 12.36
C VAL A 57 3.11 6.12 13.16
N TRP A 58 4.18 6.64 12.58
CA TRP A 58 5.46 6.82 13.25
C TRP A 58 5.36 7.79 14.43
N GLN A 59 4.69 8.94 14.24
CA GLN A 59 4.44 9.90 15.33
C GLN A 59 3.59 9.29 16.46
N CYS A 60 2.54 8.55 16.13
CA CYS A 60 1.69 7.86 17.11
C CYS A 60 2.43 6.71 17.83
N ARG A 61 3.38 6.04 17.18
CA ARG A 61 4.25 5.05 17.84
C ARG A 61 5.21 5.74 18.81
N LYS A 62 5.73 6.91 18.44
CA LYS A 62 6.62 7.72 19.28
C LYS A 62 5.93 8.28 20.54
N SER A 63 4.62 8.54 20.48
CA SER A 63 3.84 9.03 21.63
C SER A 63 3.49 7.94 22.66
N GLY A 64 3.85 6.67 22.43
CA GLY A 64 3.67 5.56 23.39
C GLY A 64 2.24 5.02 23.51
N VAL A 65 1.21 5.81 23.16
CA VAL A 65 -0.21 5.43 23.24
C VAL A 65 -0.63 4.47 22.10
N GLY A 66 0.05 4.53 20.95
CA GLY A 66 -0.37 3.85 19.73
C GLY A 66 -0.03 2.36 19.61
N ALA A 67 0.97 1.86 20.36
CA ALA A 67 1.57 0.55 20.08
C ALA A 67 0.58 -0.62 20.23
N ALA A 68 -0.27 -0.58 21.25
CA ALA A 68 -1.26 -1.64 21.50
C ALA A 68 -2.42 -1.62 20.48
N ALA A 69 -2.83 -0.43 20.02
CA ALA A 69 -3.88 -0.28 19.01
C ALA A 69 -3.39 -0.82 17.65
N PHE A 70 -2.17 -0.47 17.24
CA PHE A 70 -1.59 -0.97 16.00
C PHE A 70 -1.37 -2.48 16.00
N ARG A 71 -1.01 -3.09 17.13
CA ARG A 71 -0.87 -4.56 17.19
C ARG A 71 -2.17 -5.29 16.85
N LYS A 72 -3.32 -4.74 17.23
CA LYS A 72 -4.63 -5.30 16.87
C LYS A 72 -4.96 -5.10 15.39
N LEU A 73 -4.61 -3.95 14.81
CA LEU A 73 -4.73 -3.69 13.37
C LEU A 73 -3.89 -4.68 12.56
N ASP A 74 -2.63 -4.82 12.93
CA ASP A 74 -1.64 -5.67 12.25
C ASP A 74 -2.11 -7.13 12.22
N ARG A 75 -2.61 -7.65 13.36
CA ARG A 75 -3.14 -9.01 13.43
C ARG A 75 -4.33 -9.25 12.50
N ARG A 76 -5.28 -8.29 12.42
CA ARG A 76 -6.43 -8.42 11.51
C ARG A 76 -6.01 -8.38 10.05
N GLN A 77 -5.07 -7.51 9.73
CA GLN A 77 -4.53 -7.42 8.38
C GLN A 77 -3.84 -8.73 7.99
N LEU A 78 -3.02 -9.29 8.89
CA LEU A 78 -2.34 -10.57 8.68
C LEU A 78 -3.34 -11.72 8.43
N GLU A 79 -4.44 -11.77 9.18
CA GLU A 79 -5.50 -12.78 9.03
C GLU A 79 -6.28 -12.62 7.72
N SER A 80 -6.54 -11.38 7.30
CA SER A 80 -7.12 -11.08 5.99
C SER A 80 -6.18 -11.49 4.85
N ASP A 81 -4.89 -11.16 4.96
CA ASP A 81 -3.89 -11.47 3.95
C ASP A 81 -3.65 -12.99 3.87
N TYR A 82 -3.69 -13.69 5.01
CA TYR A 82 -3.64 -15.16 5.05
C TYR A 82 -4.85 -15.78 4.32
N THR A 83 -6.05 -15.27 4.55
CA THR A 83 -7.27 -15.76 3.89
C THR A 83 -7.20 -15.57 2.37
N GLU A 84 -6.77 -14.38 1.93
CA GLU A 84 -6.59 -14.08 0.50
C GLU A 84 -5.41 -14.84 -0.11
N SER A 85 -4.41 -15.25 0.68
CA SER A 85 -3.24 -15.98 0.17
C SER A 85 -3.58 -17.34 -0.44
N HIS A 86 -4.71 -17.93 -0.06
CA HIS A 86 -5.23 -19.14 -0.69
C HIS A 86 -5.50 -18.96 -2.18
N GLN A 87 -5.78 -17.74 -2.65
CA GLN A 87 -5.98 -17.45 -4.08
C GLN A 87 -4.68 -17.52 -4.91
N PHE A 88 -3.50 -17.49 -4.27
CA PHE A 88 -2.21 -17.68 -4.97
C PHE A 88 -1.82 -19.16 -5.12
N HIS A 89 -2.64 -20.09 -4.64
CA HIS A 89 -2.46 -21.51 -4.90
C HIS A 89 -3.13 -21.88 -6.23
N GLY A 90 -2.32 -22.18 -7.24
CA GLY A 90 -2.80 -22.59 -8.57
C GLY A 90 -1.66 -22.97 -9.49
N TRP A 91 -1.97 -23.55 -10.65
CA TRP A 91 -0.98 -24.02 -11.63
C TRP A 91 -0.03 -22.89 -12.11
N THR A 92 -0.49 -21.64 -12.11
CA THR A 92 0.34 -20.48 -12.48
C THR A 92 1.55 -20.30 -11.56
N SER A 93 1.45 -20.64 -10.27
CA SER A 93 2.59 -20.53 -9.35
C SER A 93 3.66 -21.58 -9.66
N THR A 94 3.26 -22.82 -9.94
CA THR A 94 4.18 -23.90 -10.33
C THR A 94 4.92 -23.57 -11.63
N TRP A 95 4.22 -22.99 -12.61
CA TRP A 95 4.82 -22.59 -13.87
C TRP A 95 5.88 -21.49 -13.70
N SER A 96 5.59 -20.49 -12.85
CA SER A 96 6.56 -19.42 -12.55
C SER A 96 7.84 -19.94 -11.89
N TYR A 97 7.71 -20.93 -10.99
CA TYR A 97 8.87 -21.55 -10.34
C TYR A 97 9.73 -22.35 -11.32
N CYS A 98 9.10 -23.15 -12.19
CA CYS A 98 9.81 -23.88 -13.24
C CYS A 98 10.57 -22.96 -14.19
N ILE A 99 9.92 -21.90 -14.72
CA ILE A 99 10.58 -20.95 -15.62
C ILE A 99 11.76 -20.27 -14.93
N THR A 100 11.56 -19.78 -13.70
CA THR A 100 12.62 -19.09 -12.95
C THR A 100 13.82 -20.00 -12.70
N SER A 101 13.57 -21.26 -12.35
CA SER A 101 14.63 -22.24 -12.13
C SER A 101 15.42 -22.53 -13.41
N VAL A 102 14.74 -22.75 -14.54
CA VAL A 102 15.40 -22.99 -15.84
C VAL A 102 16.26 -21.79 -16.25
N LEU A 103 15.74 -20.56 -16.12
CA LEU A 103 16.49 -19.35 -16.43
C LEU A 103 17.71 -19.20 -15.52
N PHE A 104 17.58 -19.51 -14.24
CA PHE A 104 18.68 -19.43 -13.28
C PHE A 104 19.83 -20.39 -13.64
N PHE A 105 19.52 -21.66 -13.91
CA PHE A 105 20.53 -22.63 -14.34
C PHE A 105 21.17 -22.26 -15.68
N PHE A 106 20.38 -21.79 -16.64
CA PHE A 106 20.91 -21.33 -17.92
C PHE A 106 21.87 -20.14 -17.77
N TYR A 107 21.56 -19.20 -16.86
CA TYR A 107 22.45 -18.09 -16.58
C TYR A 107 23.74 -18.55 -15.89
N LEU A 108 23.66 -19.48 -14.92
CA LEU A 108 24.85 -20.02 -14.25
C LEU A 108 25.78 -20.78 -15.20
N GLU A 109 25.23 -21.61 -16.10
CA GLU A 109 26.03 -22.31 -17.11
C GLU A 109 26.65 -21.36 -18.14
N LYS A 110 25.97 -20.25 -18.48
CA LYS A 110 26.51 -19.26 -19.42
C LYS A 110 27.58 -18.35 -18.81
N PHE A 111 27.57 -18.18 -17.48
CA PHE A 111 28.51 -17.32 -16.75
C PHE A 111 29.70 -18.08 -16.13
N THR A 112 29.65 -19.42 -16.10
CA THR A 112 30.76 -20.31 -15.76
C THR A 112 31.57 -20.64 -17.01
#